data_AF-A0A5B7HS15-F1
#
_entry.id   AF-A0A5B7HS15-F1
#
_cell.length_a   1.000
_cell.length_b   1.000
_cell.length_c   1.000
_cell.angle_alpha   90.00
_cell.angle_beta   90.00
_cell.angle_gamma   90.00
#
_symmetry.space_group_name_H-M   'P 1'
#
loop_
_entity.id
_entity.type
_entity.pdbx_description
1 polymer ?
#
loop_
_entity_poly.entity_id
_entity_poly.type
_entity_poly.pdbx_seq_one_letter_code
_entity_poly.pdbx_strand_id
1 'polypeptide(L)'
;MPALGSSRVYIIDISSERNPKLFKIIEPEILKSNGVSHPHTTHCLPNGQVMLSTLGDAQGKAKGSFITFDSYTFEHTVLSL
;
A
#
# COMPACT_ATOMS: atom_id res chain seq x y z
N MET A 1 14.75 4.98 1.33
CA MET A 1 13.52 4.89 0.52
C MET A 1 12.35 5.41 1.35
N PRO A 2 11.56 6.38 0.89
CA PRO A 2 10.31 6.79 1.56
C PRO A 2 9.38 5.59 1.77
N ALA A 3 8.56 5.62 2.81
CA ALA A 3 7.57 4.58 3.17
C ALA A 3 8.10 3.18 3.54
N LEU A 4 9.27 2.78 3.04
CA LEU A 4 9.84 1.44 3.23
C LEU A 4 9.99 1.07 4.71
N GLY A 5 10.69 1.89 5.50
CA GLY A 5 10.90 1.59 6.92
C GLY A 5 9.67 1.82 7.79
N SER A 6 8.79 2.76 7.40
CA SER A 6 7.60 3.09 8.19
C SER A 6 6.42 2.17 7.91
N SER A 7 6.44 1.42 6.80
CA SER A 7 5.30 0.66 6.28
C SER A 7 4.02 1.49 6.10
N ARG A 8 4.18 2.80 5.83
CA ARG A 8 3.06 3.71 5.53
C ARG A 8 2.86 3.82 4.03
N VAL A 9 1.63 3.99 3.57
CA VAL A 9 1.33 4.33 2.17
C VAL A 9 0.64 5.69 2.13
N TYR A 10 1.12 6.58 1.27
CA TYR A 10 0.58 7.93 1.13
C TYR A 10 -0.21 8.01 -0.16
N ILE A 11 -1.50 8.32 -0.04
CA ILE A 11 -2.37 8.59 -1.18
C ILE A 11 -2.34 10.10 -1.41
N ILE A 12 -1.88 10.50 -2.59
CA ILE A 12 -1.75 11.90 -2.98
C ILE A 12 -2.79 12.18 -4.05
N ASP A 13 -3.68 13.14 -3.77
CA ASP A 13 -4.60 13.68 -4.76
C ASP A 13 -3.84 14.64 -5.69
N ILE A 14 -3.88 14.33 -6.98
CA ILE A 14 -3.23 15.06 -8.06
C ILE A 14 -4.24 15.76 -8.98
N SER A 15 -5.51 15.87 -8.59
CA SER A 15 -6.55 16.57 -9.37
C SER A 15 -6.21 18.02 -9.67
N SER A 16 -5.37 18.65 -8.84
CA SER A 16 -4.70 19.92 -9.11
C SER A 16 -3.23 19.69 -9.43
N GLU A 17 -2.87 19.72 -10.71
CA GLU A 17 -1.54 19.37 -11.25
C GLU A 17 -0.37 20.02 -10.49
N ARG A 18 -0.52 21.30 -10.14
CA ARG A 18 0.53 22.10 -9.48
C ARG A 18 0.39 22.20 -7.96
N ASN A 19 -0.61 21.55 -7.38
CA ASN A 19 -0.85 21.56 -5.94
C ASN A 19 -1.31 20.18 -5.44
N PRO A 20 -0.43 19.14 -5.49
CA PRO A 20 -0.76 17.84 -4.95
C PRO A 20 -1.05 17.91 -3.45
N LYS A 21 -2.08 17.19 -3.01
CA LYS A 21 -2.50 17.19 -1.59
C LYS A 21 -2.45 15.79 -1.03
N LEU A 22 -1.99 15.68 0.21
CA LEU A 22 -2.12 14.43 0.95
C LEU A 22 -3.62 14.16 1.19
N PHE A 23 -4.11 13.09 0.59
CA PHE A 23 -5.52 12.69 0.67
C PHE A 23 -5.77 11.73 1.83
N LYS A 24 -4.94 10.68 1.93
CA LYS A 24 -5.08 9.62 2.94
C LYS A 24 -3.72 9.04 3.26
N ILE A 25 -3.53 8.64 4.52
CA ILE A 25 -2.41 7.79 4.93
C ILE A 25 -3.00 6.42 5.26
N ILE A 26 -2.42 5.37 4.69
CA ILE A 26 -2.60 4.00 5.16
C ILE A 26 -1.52 3.75 6.21
N GLU A 27 -1.95 3.66 7.45
CA GLU A 27 -1.09 3.44 8.60
C GLU A 27 -0.56 1.99 8.65
N PRO A 28 0.64 1.76 9.21
CA PRO A 28 1.35 0.49 9.09
C PRO A 28 0.62 -0.70 9.71
N GLU A 29 -0.31 -0.47 10.63
CA GLU A 29 -1.16 -1.49 11.23
C GLU A 29 -1.97 -2.25 10.18
N ILE A 30 -2.37 -1.58 9.08
CA ILE A 30 -3.11 -2.23 7.98
C ILE A 30 -2.22 -3.21 7.22
N LEU A 31 -0.97 -2.85 6.92
CA LEU A 31 -0.05 -3.78 6.26
C LEU A 31 0.30 -4.94 7.19
N LYS A 32 0.61 -4.64 8.46
CA LYS A 32 1.00 -5.65 9.44
C LYS A 32 -0.15 -6.62 9.78
N SER A 33 -1.39 -6.16 9.88
CA SER A 33 -2.54 -7.05 10.10
C SER A 33 -2.78 -8.00 8.94
N ASN A 34 -2.32 -7.63 7.74
CA ASN A 34 -2.35 -8.46 6.53
C ASN A 34 -1.04 -9.24 6.30
N GLY A 35 -0.18 -9.35 7.31
CA GLY A 35 1.01 -10.20 7.24
C GLY A 35 2.16 -9.62 6.42
N VAL A 36 2.12 -8.34 6.04
CA VAL A 36 3.11 -7.70 5.16
C VAL A 36 3.70 -6.42 5.77
N SER A 37 4.86 -6.00 5.28
CA SER A 37 5.54 -4.76 5.65
C SER A 37 6.53 -4.34 4.56
N HIS A 38 7.15 -3.17 4.73
CA HIS A 38 8.19 -2.69 3.81
C HIS A 38 7.70 -2.61 2.35
N PRO A 39 6.74 -1.70 2.06
CA PRO A 39 6.23 -1.50 0.71
C PRO A 39 7.33 -1.08 -0.25
N HIS A 40 7.30 -1.60 -1.48
CA HIS A 40 8.36 -1.43 -2.46
C HIS A 40 7.88 -0.84 -3.79
N THR A 41 7.01 -1.53 -4.53
CA THR A 41 6.58 -1.10 -5.87
C THR A 41 5.07 -1.18 -6.03
N THR A 42 4.47 -0.17 -6.65
CA THR A 42 3.03 -0.09 -6.94
C THR A 42 2.73 -0.41 -8.40
N HIS A 43 1.61 -1.11 -8.66
CA HIS A 43 1.07 -1.36 -10.00
C HIS A 43 -0.45 -1.18 -10.02
N CYS A 44 -0.98 -0.58 -11.07
CA CYS A 44 -2.41 -0.62 -11.36
C CYS A 44 -2.77 -1.97 -12.00
N LEU A 45 -3.89 -2.54 -11.59
CA LEU A 45 -4.45 -3.77 -12.14
C LEU A 45 -5.71 -3.43 -12.97
N PRO A 46 -6.02 -4.21 -14.02
CA PRO A 46 -7.16 -3.94 -14.91
C PRO A 46 -8.53 -4.15 -14.24
N ASN A 47 -8.57 -4.74 -13.03
CA ASN A 47 -9.78 -4.99 -12.25
C ASN A 47 -10.13 -3.85 -11.27
N GLY A 48 -9.53 -2.67 -11.42
CA GLY A 48 -9.78 -1.53 -10.54
C GLY A 48 -9.06 -1.62 -9.18
N GLN A 49 -8.05 -2.49 -9.05
CA GLN A 49 -7.21 -2.57 -7.86
C GLN A 49 -5.82 -1.95 -8.08
N VAL A 50 -5.22 -1.48 -7.00
CA VAL A 50 -3.81 -1.12 -6.91
C VAL A 50 -3.09 -2.23 -6.15
N MET A 51 -2.10 -2.85 -6.78
CA MET A 51 -1.23 -3.84 -6.15
C MET A 51 0.04 -3.18 -5.64
N LEU A 52 0.45 -3.56 -4.43
CA LEU A 52 1.69 -3.13 -3.81
C LEU A 52 2.54 -4.36 -3.49
N SER A 53 3.76 -4.41 -4.04
CA SER A 53 4.76 -5.39 -3.61
C SER A 53 5.38 -4.99 -2.29
N THR A 54 5.69 -5.98 -1.46
CA THR A 54 6.21 -5.83 -0.11
C THR A 54 7.43 -6.72 0.06
N LEU A 55 8.41 -6.29 0.86
CA LEU A 55 9.65 -7.05 1.07
C LEU A 55 9.65 -7.85 2.38
N GLY A 56 8.80 -7.49 3.34
CA GLY A 56 8.79 -8.11 4.65
C GLY A 56 7.43 -8.64 5.07
N ASP A 57 7.43 -9.54 6.05
CA ASP A 57 6.21 -9.96 6.76
C ASP A 57 5.81 -8.95 7.86
N ALA A 58 4.77 -9.26 8.64
CA ALA A 58 4.32 -8.40 9.74
C ALA A 58 5.38 -8.16 10.84
N GLN A 59 6.38 -9.03 10.96
CA GLN A 59 7.51 -8.90 11.89
C GLN A 59 8.74 -8.26 11.24
N GLY A 60 8.65 -7.88 9.97
CA GLY A 60 9.76 -7.28 9.21
C GLY A 60 10.82 -8.29 8.76
N LYS A 61 10.55 -9.59 8.82
CA LYS A 61 11.48 -10.59 8.25
C LYS A 61 11.35 -10.59 6.74
N ALA A 62 12.46 -10.89 6.04
CA ALA A 62 12.53 -10.89 4.58
C ALA A 62 11.66 -12.00 3.96
N LYS A 63 10.37 -11.70 3.80
CA LYS A 63 9.35 -12.55 3.20
C LYS A 63 8.49 -11.66 2.31
N GLY A 64 8.84 -11.61 1.03
CA GLY A 64 8.14 -10.80 0.06
C GLY A 64 6.72 -11.30 -0.21
N SER A 65 5.80 -10.37 -0.45
CA SER A 65 4.39 -10.66 -0.75
C SER A 65 3.75 -9.48 -1.49
N PHE A 66 2.45 -9.57 -1.74
CA PHE A 66 1.65 -8.51 -2.34
C PHE A 66 0.42 -8.22 -1.48
N ILE A 67 -0.05 -6.98 -1.55
CA ILE A 67 -1.35 -6.55 -1.01
C ILE A 67 -2.06 -5.69 -2.05
N THR A 68 -3.38 -5.81 -2.13
CA THR A 68 -4.20 -5.04 -3.07
C THR A 68 -5.17 -4.11 -2.34
N PHE A 69 -5.42 -2.96 -2.96
CA PHE A 69 -6.37 -1.96 -2.50
C PHE A 69 -7.33 -1.61 -3.62
N ASP A 70 -8.57 -1.26 -3.29
CA ASP A 70 -9.50 -0.65 -4.23
C ASP A 70 -8.97 0.73 -4.69
N SER A 71 -9.06 1.01 -5.99
CA SER A 71 -8.50 2.24 -6.58
C SER A 71 -9.29 3.51 -6.28
N TYR A 72 -10.53 3.41 -5.79
CA TYR A 72 -11.38 4.56 -5.45
C TYR A 72 -11.42 4.81 -3.94
N THR A 73 -11.57 3.76 -3.13
CA THR A 73 -11.71 3.88 -1.67
C THR A 73 -10.37 3.75 -0.93
N PHE A 74 -9.37 3.13 -1.56
CA PHE A 74 -8.10 2.77 -0.95
C PHE A 74 -8.29 1.89 0.30
N GLU A 75 -9.30 1.04 0.29
CA GLU A 75 -9.51 -0.01 1.28
C GLU A 75 -8.89 -1.31 0.78
N HIS A 76 -8.30 -2.09 1.69
CA HIS A 76 -7.63 -3.34 1.33
C HIS A 76 -8.66 -4.45 1.18
N THR A 77 -8.49 -5.29 0.16
CA THR A 77 -9.32 -6.48 -0.01
C THR A 77 -8.64 -7.64 0.71
N VAL A 78 -9.31 -8.23 1.71
CA VAL A 78 -8.81 -9.45 2.35
C VAL A 78 -8.91 -10.59 1.34
N LEU A 79 -7.78 -10.96 0.71
CA LEU A 79 -7.68 -12.22 -0.02
C LEU A 79 -7.50 -13.33 1.01
N SER A 80 -8.63 -13.82 1.56
CA SER A 80 -8.66 -15.11 2.24
C SER A 80 -8.50 -16.20 1.18
N LEU A 81 -7.27 -16.66 0.98
CA LEU A 81 -6.98 -17.97 0.39
C LEU A 81 -6.70 -18.96 1.52
#